data_AF-A0A1W0BEF8-F1
#
_entry.id   AF-A0A1W0BEF8-F1
#
_cell.length_a   1.000
_cell.length_b   1.000
_cell.length_c   1.000
_cell.angle_alpha   90.00
_cell.angle_beta   90.00
_cell.angle_gamma   90.00
#
_symmetry.space_group_name_H-M   'P 1'
#
loop_
_entity.id
_entity.type
_entity.pdbx_description
1 polymer ?
#
loop_
_entity_poly.entity_id
_entity_poly.type
_entity_poly.pdbx_seq_one_letter_code
_entity_poly.pdbx_strand_id
1 'polypeptide(L)'
;MNVDPPAKGLADAFLQGANRIVSAADDATRHIADQQHEVPREMRKSLEQHGQANQHAASEVDAAAQGLRTGLEHTGDVRQPVSGRDPGAEYGFRDRDIDEQIRELEAALGIRTDAQRALEMSLFMEDKFRDIALISRQVRPETIFDGPVSWAGWLDARVFARRNLHRDMSLDLMREMHRRLTGRQGPDVAGQLRGHMWGRGGMSRPLTPKELAAVAANPLLGYHPGPLHTKPHGVVLRHLGEGPPRPPEATWPTAPLSKEELAAIEADPMLEFRGPDDSVLEHGAILYPSCGTVERAEELHERLADWCNDAMRRPGADPYAVAAEFQRQFISAHSFQGDSHGRHSRILMDFVLEKSGVPPSAPVEFDKDLLAPLAEWTDEVRAGSERYARWQDKLERSGADIDPVELFELETMMQRYQQMGGETSPFVPGELHDVEKYERLHAELRAGQ
;
A
#
# COMPACT_ATOMS: atom_id res chain seq x y z
N MET A 1 6.98 54.87 44.57
CA MET A 1 6.25 54.58 43.32
C MET A 1 5.72 53.16 43.44
N ASN A 2 4.43 53.03 43.69
CA ASN A 2 3.74 51.73 43.63
C ASN A 2 3.52 51.41 42.16
N VAL A 3 4.08 50.29 41.71
CA VAL A 3 3.85 49.77 40.36
C VAL A 3 2.51 49.03 40.40
N ASP A 4 1.55 49.49 39.60
CA ASP A 4 0.21 48.93 39.50
C ASP A 4 0.24 47.44 39.10
N PRO A 5 -0.74 46.61 39.55
CA PRO A 5 -0.75 45.17 39.33
C PRO A 5 -1.74 44.67 38.25
N PRO A 6 -1.70 45.09 36.96
CA PRO A 6 -2.58 44.51 35.94
C PRO A 6 -1.93 43.37 35.14
N ALA A 7 -0.60 43.16 35.24
CA ALA A 7 0.11 42.18 34.40
C ALA A 7 -0.10 40.71 34.81
N LYS A 8 -0.44 40.44 36.08
CA LYS A 8 -0.56 39.08 36.60
C LYS A 8 -1.84 38.38 36.13
N GLY A 9 -2.95 39.10 36.07
CA GLY A 9 -4.24 38.54 35.65
C GLY A 9 -4.28 38.09 34.18
N LEU A 10 -3.53 38.77 33.30
CA LEU A 10 -3.48 38.43 31.88
C LEU A 10 -2.65 37.16 31.61
N ALA A 11 -1.55 36.99 32.34
CA ALA A 11 -0.71 35.81 32.27
C ALA A 11 -1.44 34.56 32.81
N ASP A 12 -2.16 34.70 33.92
CA ASP A 12 -2.95 33.61 34.50
C ASP A 12 -4.13 33.19 33.59
N ALA A 13 -4.76 34.16 32.91
CA ALA A 13 -5.82 33.88 31.94
C ALA A 13 -5.28 33.15 30.70
N PHE A 14 -4.08 33.52 30.21
CA PHE A 14 -3.44 32.87 29.07
C PHE A 14 -3.04 31.42 29.40
N LEU A 15 -2.45 31.19 30.58
CA LEU A 15 -2.10 29.85 31.06
C LEU A 15 -3.34 28.96 31.25
N GLN A 16 -4.44 29.51 31.77
CA GLN A 16 -5.71 28.76 31.83
C GLN A 16 -6.26 28.41 30.45
N GLY A 17 -6.14 29.30 29.47
CA GLY A 17 -6.56 29.03 28.10
C GLY A 17 -5.77 27.89 27.46
N ALA A 18 -4.44 27.94 27.59
CA ALA A 18 -3.54 26.89 27.08
C ALA A 18 -3.84 25.52 27.71
N ASN A 19 -4.03 25.46 29.03
CA ASN A 19 -4.32 24.20 29.73
C ASN A 19 -5.68 23.59 29.33
N ARG A 20 -6.69 24.41 29.01
CA ARG A 20 -7.98 23.91 28.51
C ARG A 20 -7.87 23.31 27.12
N ILE A 21 -7.02 23.88 26.26
CA ILE A 21 -6.78 23.36 24.90
C ILE A 21 -6.06 22.01 24.97
N VAL A 22 -5.03 21.89 25.80
CA VAL A 22 -4.30 20.63 26.00
C VAL A 22 -5.22 19.55 26.57
N SER A 23 -6.01 19.89 27.60
CA SER A 23 -6.97 18.94 28.18
C SER A 23 -8.03 18.48 27.17
N ALA A 24 -8.54 19.39 26.32
CA ALA A 24 -9.52 19.03 25.30
C ALA A 24 -8.93 18.12 24.20
N ALA A 25 -7.66 18.31 23.85
CA ALA A 25 -6.94 17.45 22.91
C ALA A 25 -6.69 16.04 23.50
N ASP A 26 -6.33 15.96 24.78
CA ASP A 26 -6.15 14.68 25.50
C ASP A 26 -7.48 13.93 25.65
N ASP A 27 -8.58 14.64 25.90
CA ASP A 27 -9.93 14.04 25.99
C ASP A 27 -10.44 13.55 24.63
N ALA A 28 -10.18 14.29 23.55
CA ALA A 28 -10.51 13.86 22.19
C ALA A 28 -9.69 12.62 21.77
N THR A 29 -8.41 12.58 22.12
CA THR A 29 -7.53 11.43 21.83
C THR A 29 -7.96 10.19 22.59
N ARG A 30 -8.35 10.33 23.87
CA ARG A 30 -8.92 9.23 24.67
C ARG A 30 -10.25 8.75 24.15
N HIS A 31 -11.13 9.64 23.70
CA HIS A 31 -12.42 9.26 23.13
C HIS A 31 -12.27 8.48 21.82
N ILE A 32 -11.31 8.86 20.96
CA ILE A 32 -10.96 8.12 19.74
C ILE A 32 -10.41 6.73 20.10
N ALA A 33 -9.54 6.63 21.11
CA ALA A 33 -8.99 5.35 21.57
C ALA A 33 -10.06 4.42 22.18
N ASP A 34 -11.00 4.97 22.98
CA ASP A 34 -12.06 4.18 23.62
C ASP A 34 -13.09 3.66 22.59
N GLN A 35 -13.43 4.46 21.57
CA GLN A 35 -14.29 4.02 20.47
C GLN A 35 -13.65 2.90 19.62
N GLN A 36 -12.32 2.84 19.57
CA GLN A 36 -11.59 1.74 18.91
C GLN A 36 -11.58 0.43 19.71
N HIS A 37 -11.94 0.44 21.00
CA HIS A 37 -11.85 -0.73 21.89
C HIS A 37 -13.18 -1.40 22.30
N GLU A 38 -14.33 -0.72 22.20
CA GLU A 38 -15.63 -1.33 22.55
C GLU A 38 -16.27 -2.15 21.41
N VAL A 39 -16.12 -1.71 20.15
CA VAL A 39 -16.62 -2.43 18.95
C VAL A 39 -16.05 -3.86 18.79
N PRO A 40 -14.77 -4.15 19.12
CA PRO A 40 -14.18 -5.48 18.98
C PRO A 40 -14.74 -6.60 19.88
N ARG A 41 -15.44 -6.30 20.99
CA ARG A 41 -15.89 -7.35 21.95
C ARG A 41 -17.11 -8.13 21.47
N GLU A 42 -18.10 -7.46 20.90
CA GLU A 42 -19.31 -8.10 20.37
C GLU A 42 -19.00 -8.89 19.08
N MET A 43 -18.04 -8.41 18.27
CA MET A 43 -17.62 -9.07 17.02
C MET A 43 -16.79 -10.34 17.25
N ARG A 44 -15.95 -10.39 18.30
CA ARG A 44 -15.19 -11.62 18.66
C ARG A 44 -16.08 -12.84 18.82
N LYS A 45 -17.29 -12.67 19.38
CA LYS A 45 -18.25 -13.75 19.62
C LYS A 45 -18.88 -14.29 18.31
N SER A 46 -18.95 -13.45 17.27
CA SER A 46 -19.40 -13.83 15.93
C SER A 46 -18.27 -14.50 15.12
N LEU A 47 -17.03 -14.02 15.28
CA LEU A 47 -15.83 -14.53 14.59
C LEU A 47 -15.44 -15.95 15.00
N GLU A 48 -15.62 -16.33 16.28
CA GLU A 48 -15.40 -17.71 16.73
C GLU A 48 -16.32 -18.73 16.01
N GLN A 49 -17.49 -18.29 15.56
CA GLN A 49 -18.46 -19.14 14.85
C GLN A 49 -18.15 -19.29 13.36
N HIS A 50 -17.37 -18.39 12.75
CA HIS A 50 -17.03 -18.42 11.31
C HIS A 50 -15.62 -18.93 11.02
N GLY A 51 -14.67 -18.77 11.95
CA GLY A 51 -13.30 -19.30 11.81
C GLY A 51 -13.22 -20.82 11.63
N GLN A 52 -14.19 -21.57 12.17
CA GLN A 52 -14.24 -23.04 12.05
C GLN A 52 -14.63 -23.52 10.64
N ALA A 53 -15.37 -22.72 9.86
CA ALA A 53 -15.80 -23.10 8.51
C ALA A 53 -14.68 -22.94 7.46
N ASN A 54 -13.86 -21.89 7.58
CA ASN A 54 -12.82 -21.57 6.59
C ASN A 54 -11.58 -22.48 6.69
N GLN A 55 -11.31 -23.05 7.87
CA GLN A 55 -10.20 -23.99 8.05
C GLN A 55 -10.41 -25.32 7.30
N HIS A 56 -11.67 -25.74 7.12
CA HIS A 56 -11.98 -26.95 6.36
C HIS A 56 -11.66 -26.77 4.86
N ALA A 57 -12.05 -25.64 4.28
CA ALA A 57 -11.81 -25.34 2.86
C ALA A 57 -10.32 -25.22 2.50
N ALA A 58 -9.49 -24.61 3.37
CA ALA A 58 -8.06 -24.46 3.11
C ALA A 58 -7.32 -25.81 3.08
N SER A 59 -7.70 -26.76 3.94
CA SER A 59 -7.08 -28.09 4.00
C SER A 59 -7.39 -28.98 2.79
N GLU A 60 -8.54 -28.79 2.13
CA GLU A 60 -8.91 -29.53 0.94
C GLU A 60 -8.13 -29.07 -0.32
N VAL A 61 -7.76 -27.79 -0.36
CA VAL A 61 -6.97 -27.21 -1.46
C VAL A 61 -5.49 -27.64 -1.41
N ASP A 62 -4.91 -27.74 -0.21
CA ASP A 62 -3.51 -28.17 -0.03
C ASP A 62 -3.29 -29.64 -0.41
N ALA A 63 -4.30 -30.50 -0.25
CA ALA A 63 -4.24 -31.90 -0.66
C ALA A 63 -4.25 -32.06 -2.19
N ALA A 64 -4.92 -31.17 -2.92
CA ALA A 64 -4.99 -31.19 -4.38
C ALA A 64 -3.68 -30.69 -5.04
N ALA A 65 -2.99 -29.74 -4.40
CA ALA A 65 -1.76 -29.14 -4.93
C ALA A 65 -0.54 -30.09 -4.91
N GLN A 66 -0.52 -31.10 -4.04
CA GLN A 66 0.59 -32.05 -3.95
C GLN A 66 0.67 -33.03 -5.14
N GLY A 67 -0.41 -33.19 -5.93
CA GLY A 67 -0.47 -34.14 -7.04
C GLY A 67 0.19 -33.68 -8.36
N LEU A 68 0.55 -32.40 -8.50
CA LEU A 68 0.90 -31.80 -9.81
C LEU A 68 2.40 -31.51 -10.03
N ARG A 69 3.31 -31.90 -9.12
CA ARG A 69 4.74 -31.52 -9.18
C ARG A 69 5.66 -32.53 -9.89
N THR A 70 5.31 -32.98 -11.09
CA THR A 70 6.27 -33.74 -11.93
C THR A 70 6.45 -33.09 -13.30
N GLY A 71 7.64 -32.54 -13.53
CA GLY A 71 8.17 -32.23 -14.86
C GLY A 71 8.30 -30.74 -15.17
N LEU A 72 9.43 -30.14 -14.78
CA LEU A 72 10.04 -28.99 -15.46
C LEU A 72 11.49 -28.85 -14.98
N GLU A 73 12.42 -29.25 -15.83
CA GLU A 73 13.86 -29.12 -15.61
C GLU A 73 14.45 -28.07 -16.58
N HIS A 74 15.35 -27.25 -16.04
CA HIS A 74 16.38 -26.44 -16.71
C HIS A 74 15.96 -25.19 -17.50
N THR A 75 16.21 -24.01 -16.91
CA THR A 75 17.37 -23.14 -17.25
C THR A 75 17.64 -22.13 -16.13
N GLY A 76 18.91 -22.00 -15.73
CA GLY A 76 19.58 -20.81 -15.18
C GLY A 76 18.87 -19.98 -14.10
N ASP A 77 19.18 -20.30 -12.84
CA ASP A 77 19.16 -19.42 -11.66
C ASP A 77 18.02 -18.38 -11.53
N VAL A 78 16.79 -18.88 -11.61
CA VAL A 78 15.62 -18.21 -11.04
C VAL A 78 15.39 -18.88 -9.69
N ARG A 79 15.47 -18.10 -8.60
CA ARG A 79 15.32 -18.55 -7.20
C ARG A 79 14.43 -19.77 -7.09
N GLN A 80 14.96 -20.84 -6.48
CA GLN A 80 14.19 -22.07 -6.26
C GLN A 80 12.84 -21.69 -5.63
N PRO A 81 11.71 -22.27 -6.11
CA PRO A 81 10.43 -22.06 -5.48
C PRO A 81 10.59 -22.24 -3.97
N VAL A 82 10.08 -21.29 -3.17
CA VAL A 82 10.25 -21.30 -1.71
C VAL A 82 9.84 -22.69 -1.19
N SER A 83 10.85 -23.52 -0.92
CA SER A 83 10.66 -24.91 -0.56
C SER A 83 10.64 -24.97 0.96
N GLY A 84 9.52 -25.39 1.55
CA GLY A 84 9.39 -25.51 3.00
C GLY A 84 8.00 -25.15 3.50
N ARG A 85 7.83 -25.31 4.82
CA ARG A 85 6.61 -25.05 5.58
C ARG A 85 6.16 -23.60 5.45
N ASP A 86 4.86 -23.36 5.25
CA ASP A 86 4.27 -22.02 5.24
C ASP A 86 3.95 -21.52 6.65
N PRO A 87 4.80 -20.68 7.27
CA PRO A 87 4.56 -20.25 8.64
C PRO A 87 3.25 -19.46 8.76
N GLY A 88 2.90 -18.64 7.76
CA GLY A 88 1.68 -17.83 7.75
C GLY A 88 0.38 -18.64 7.69
N ALA A 89 0.46 -19.91 7.26
CA ALA A 89 -0.67 -20.83 7.24
C ALA A 89 -0.81 -21.66 8.53
N GLU A 90 0.16 -21.59 9.44
CA GLU A 90 0.13 -22.38 10.68
C GLU A 90 -0.91 -21.85 11.67
N TYR A 91 -1.64 -22.78 12.29
CA TYR A 91 -2.56 -22.44 13.36
C TYR A 91 -1.83 -21.73 14.51
N GLY A 92 -2.36 -20.59 14.95
CA GLY A 92 -1.79 -19.78 16.03
C GLY A 92 -0.54 -18.99 15.67
N PHE A 93 -0.07 -19.00 14.40
CA PHE A 93 1.11 -18.23 14.00
C PHE A 93 0.95 -16.73 14.27
N ARG A 94 -0.22 -16.19 13.96
CA ARG A 94 -0.54 -14.76 14.17
C ARG A 94 -0.64 -14.36 15.63
N ASP A 95 -0.78 -15.33 16.54
CA ASP A 95 -0.87 -15.11 17.99
C ASP A 95 0.52 -15.10 18.67
N ARG A 96 1.58 -15.43 17.93
CA ARG A 96 2.97 -15.38 18.43
C ARG A 96 3.48 -13.95 18.53
N ASP A 97 4.60 -13.75 19.23
CA ASP A 97 5.30 -12.47 19.28
C ASP A 97 5.65 -11.96 17.86
N ILE A 98 5.52 -10.66 17.61
CA ILE A 98 5.66 -10.11 16.27
C ILE A 98 7.09 -10.26 15.72
N ASP A 99 8.11 -10.18 16.57
CA ASP A 99 9.50 -10.35 16.14
C ASP A 99 9.81 -11.82 15.87
N GLU A 100 9.15 -12.76 16.57
CA GLU A 100 9.20 -14.18 16.23
C GLU A 100 8.57 -14.46 14.86
N GLN A 101 7.39 -13.90 14.59
CA GLN A 101 6.74 -14.00 13.28
C GLN A 101 7.64 -13.47 12.15
N ILE A 102 8.22 -12.28 12.34
CA ILE A 102 9.14 -11.67 11.35
C ILE A 102 10.33 -12.58 11.09
N ARG A 103 10.99 -13.10 12.13
CA ARG A 103 12.15 -14.00 11.97
C ARG A 103 11.80 -15.27 11.18
N GLU A 104 10.65 -15.89 11.43
CA GLU A 104 10.22 -17.09 10.70
C GLU A 104 9.89 -16.77 9.24
N LEU A 105 9.23 -15.64 8.98
CA LEU A 105 8.90 -15.20 7.63
C LEU A 105 10.15 -14.80 6.82
N GLU A 106 11.07 -14.08 7.43
CA GLU A 106 12.38 -13.77 6.85
C GLU A 106 13.14 -15.05 6.51
N ALA A 107 13.21 -16.00 7.44
CA ALA A 107 13.84 -17.30 7.20
C ALA A 107 13.16 -18.05 6.03
N ALA A 108 11.83 -18.00 5.92
CA ALA A 108 11.08 -18.59 4.81
C ALA A 108 11.38 -17.93 3.44
N LEU A 109 11.74 -16.64 3.41
CA LEU A 109 12.22 -15.95 2.21
C LEU A 109 13.74 -16.11 1.97
N GLY A 110 14.46 -16.80 2.87
CA GLY A 110 15.91 -16.91 2.81
C GLY A 110 16.65 -15.66 3.30
N ILE A 111 15.96 -14.75 3.98
CA ILE A 111 16.54 -13.55 4.60
C ILE A 111 17.14 -13.94 5.95
N ARG A 112 18.46 -13.77 6.08
CA ARG A 112 19.23 -14.11 7.29
C ARG A 112 20.17 -13.00 7.75
N THR A 113 20.30 -11.96 6.95
CA THR A 113 21.25 -10.85 7.16
C THR A 113 20.58 -9.52 6.90
N ASP A 114 21.17 -8.45 7.41
CA ASP A 114 20.65 -7.09 7.23
C ASP A 114 20.69 -6.67 5.75
N ALA A 115 21.69 -7.12 5.00
CA ALA A 115 21.78 -6.88 3.57
C ALA A 115 20.64 -7.53 2.78
N GLN A 116 20.31 -8.79 3.10
CA GLN A 116 19.18 -9.50 2.49
C GLN A 116 17.83 -8.85 2.87
N ARG A 117 17.69 -8.40 4.12
CA ARG A 117 16.50 -7.67 4.58
C ARG A 117 16.36 -6.34 3.85
N ALA A 118 17.47 -5.60 3.71
CA ALA A 118 17.49 -4.32 3.01
C ALA A 118 17.19 -4.50 1.50
N LEU A 119 17.64 -5.60 0.88
CA LEU A 119 17.26 -5.96 -0.49
C LEU A 119 15.75 -6.21 -0.61
N GLU A 120 15.12 -6.98 0.28
CA GLU A 120 13.66 -7.16 0.25
C GLU A 120 12.91 -5.84 0.55
N MET A 121 13.44 -5.01 1.46
CA MET A 121 12.90 -3.68 1.75
C MET A 121 12.85 -2.79 0.51
N SER A 122 13.74 -2.97 -0.47
CA SER A 122 13.71 -2.20 -1.73
C SER A 122 12.47 -2.46 -2.59
N LEU A 123 11.74 -3.56 -2.38
CA LEU A 123 10.46 -3.86 -3.02
C LEU A 123 9.26 -3.25 -2.25
N PHE A 124 9.46 -2.99 -0.96
CA PHE A 124 8.45 -2.49 -0.03
C PHE A 124 8.42 -0.96 0.05
N MET A 125 9.58 -0.31 -0.12
CA MET A 125 9.83 1.08 0.24
C MET A 125 10.55 1.84 -0.89
N GLU A 126 10.08 3.05 -1.18
CA GLU A 126 10.68 3.95 -2.16
C GLU A 126 12.09 4.38 -1.77
N ASP A 127 12.92 4.71 -2.77
CA ASP A 127 14.33 5.03 -2.58
C ASP A 127 14.56 6.15 -1.57
N LYS A 128 13.72 7.20 -1.60
CA LYS A 128 13.85 8.36 -0.71
C LYS A 128 13.76 7.98 0.77
N PHE A 129 12.88 7.05 1.11
CA PHE A 129 12.73 6.60 2.49
C PHE A 129 13.78 5.53 2.84
N ARG A 130 14.00 4.56 1.93
CA ARG A 130 14.95 3.47 2.12
C ARG A 130 16.36 4.02 2.35
N ASP A 131 16.81 4.86 1.42
CA ASP A 131 18.18 5.34 1.43
C ASP A 131 18.44 6.18 2.68
N ILE A 132 17.51 7.09 3.03
CA ILE A 132 17.63 7.93 4.23
C ILE A 132 17.66 7.07 5.50
N ALA A 133 16.78 6.06 5.62
CA ALA A 133 16.74 5.18 6.79
C ALA A 133 18.04 4.37 6.95
N LEU A 134 18.62 3.91 5.84
CA LEU A 134 19.89 3.17 5.85
C LEU A 134 21.06 4.08 6.23
N ILE A 135 21.19 5.26 5.60
CA ILE A 135 22.34 6.13 5.87
C ILE A 135 22.27 6.81 7.24
N SER A 136 21.07 7.00 7.79
CA SER A 136 20.89 7.51 9.15
C SER A 136 21.18 6.46 10.22
N ARG A 137 21.39 5.19 9.83
CA ARG A 137 21.52 4.05 10.73
C ARG A 137 20.28 3.83 11.61
N GLN A 138 19.09 4.01 11.02
CA GLN A 138 17.83 3.63 11.66
C GLN A 138 17.92 2.17 12.14
N VAL A 139 17.53 1.90 13.39
CA VAL A 139 17.70 0.55 14.00
C VAL A 139 16.87 -0.52 13.28
N ARG A 140 15.67 -0.14 12.81
CA ARG A 140 14.72 -1.01 12.10
C ARG A 140 14.15 -0.29 10.89
N PRO A 141 14.96 -0.08 9.83
CA PRO A 141 14.55 0.70 8.67
C PRO A 141 13.30 0.11 8.01
N GLU A 142 13.11 -1.21 8.07
CA GLU A 142 11.96 -1.92 7.49
C GLU A 142 10.61 -1.61 8.17
N THR A 143 10.62 -0.96 9.33
CA THR A 143 9.42 -0.70 10.15
C THR A 143 8.96 0.74 10.17
N ILE A 144 9.55 1.64 9.38
CA ILE A 144 9.28 3.09 9.51
C ILE A 144 7.83 3.48 9.17
N PHE A 145 7.12 2.75 8.30
CA PHE A 145 5.75 3.11 7.90
C PHE A 145 4.72 2.74 8.95
N ASP A 146 4.29 1.47 9.03
CA ASP A 146 3.28 1.05 10.04
C ASP A 146 3.87 0.05 11.06
N GLY A 147 5.15 0.21 11.38
CA GLY A 147 5.81 -0.62 12.38
C GLY A 147 6.05 -2.08 11.95
N PRO A 148 6.40 -2.95 12.91
CA PRO A 148 6.71 -4.36 12.64
C PRO A 148 5.52 -5.15 12.12
N VAL A 149 4.29 -4.74 12.41
CA VAL A 149 3.07 -5.43 11.96
C VAL A 149 2.92 -5.38 10.44
N SER A 150 3.17 -4.21 9.83
CA SER A 150 3.10 -4.03 8.38
C SER A 150 4.24 -4.76 7.67
N TRP A 151 5.45 -4.74 8.23
CA TRP A 151 6.56 -5.54 7.70
C TRP A 151 6.26 -7.05 7.72
N ALA A 152 5.71 -7.57 8.83
CA ALA A 152 5.29 -8.96 8.91
C ALA A 152 4.19 -9.29 7.88
N GLY A 153 3.22 -8.39 7.68
CA GLY A 153 2.19 -8.53 6.64
C GLY A 153 2.79 -8.60 5.23
N TRP A 154 3.73 -7.71 4.92
CA TRP A 154 4.47 -7.72 3.65
C TRP A 154 5.18 -9.06 3.43
N LEU A 155 5.99 -9.49 4.40
CA LEU A 155 6.74 -10.73 4.30
C LEU A 155 5.83 -11.95 4.11
N ASP A 156 4.73 -12.04 4.85
CA ASP A 156 3.75 -13.13 4.77
C ASP A 156 3.12 -13.22 3.38
N ALA A 157 2.72 -12.08 2.82
CA ALA A 157 2.17 -12.02 1.47
C ALA A 157 3.22 -12.37 0.39
N ARG A 158 4.48 -11.93 0.53
CA ARG A 158 5.60 -12.29 -0.37
C ARG A 158 5.95 -13.77 -0.31
N VAL A 159 5.99 -14.35 0.90
CA VAL A 159 6.17 -15.79 1.14
C VAL A 159 5.10 -16.58 0.40
N PHE A 160 3.83 -16.20 0.57
CA PHE A 160 2.72 -16.84 -0.12
C PHE A 160 2.82 -16.71 -1.64
N ALA A 161 3.11 -15.51 -2.15
CA ALA A 161 3.24 -15.26 -3.59
C ALA A 161 4.31 -16.16 -4.24
N ARG A 162 5.53 -16.21 -3.66
CA ARG A 162 6.62 -17.05 -4.18
C ARG A 162 6.32 -18.54 -4.17
N ARG A 163 5.55 -19.04 -3.19
CA ARG A 163 5.12 -20.45 -3.17
C ARG A 163 4.12 -20.79 -4.26
N ASN A 164 3.37 -19.80 -4.74
CA ASN A 164 2.28 -19.97 -5.66
C ASN A 164 2.62 -19.57 -7.11
N LEU A 165 3.90 -19.32 -7.45
CA LEU A 165 4.32 -18.96 -8.82
C LEU A 165 3.91 -19.99 -9.89
N HIS A 166 3.73 -21.25 -9.50
CA HIS A 166 3.24 -22.32 -10.37
C HIS A 166 1.75 -22.17 -10.75
N ARG A 167 0.98 -21.37 -10.02
CA ARG A 167 -0.45 -21.13 -10.29
C ARG A 167 -0.62 -19.96 -11.24
N ASP A 168 -1.71 -19.99 -12.01
CA ASP A 168 -2.13 -18.83 -12.81
C ASP A 168 -2.76 -17.76 -11.91
N MET A 169 -2.66 -16.50 -12.34
CA MET A 169 -3.27 -15.38 -11.61
C MET A 169 -4.77 -15.62 -11.50
N SER A 170 -5.35 -15.34 -10.33
CA SER A 170 -6.78 -15.51 -10.06
C SER A 170 -7.20 -14.57 -8.94
N LEU A 171 -8.49 -14.27 -8.85
CA LEU A 171 -9.04 -13.46 -7.77
C LEU A 171 -8.74 -14.08 -6.39
N ASP A 172 -8.80 -15.39 -6.24
CA ASP A 172 -8.47 -16.08 -4.99
C ASP A 172 -7.02 -15.85 -4.54
N LEU A 173 -6.06 -15.86 -5.49
CA LEU A 173 -4.68 -15.51 -5.18
C LEU A 173 -4.54 -14.06 -4.72
N MET A 174 -5.23 -13.12 -5.40
CA MET A 174 -5.24 -11.70 -5.00
C MET A 174 -5.83 -11.52 -3.60
N ARG A 175 -6.96 -12.19 -3.31
CA ARG A 175 -7.61 -12.14 -1.98
C ARG A 175 -6.70 -12.66 -0.89
N GLU A 176 -6.02 -13.77 -1.14
CA GLU A 176 -5.14 -14.38 -0.16
C GLU A 176 -3.87 -13.54 0.09
N MET A 177 -3.27 -12.97 -0.97
CA MET A 177 -2.15 -12.02 -0.83
C MET A 177 -2.58 -10.79 -0.01
N HIS A 178 -3.73 -10.19 -0.33
CA HIS A 178 -4.28 -9.10 0.46
C HIS A 178 -4.55 -9.50 1.91
N ARG A 179 -5.14 -10.68 2.14
CA ARG A 179 -5.48 -11.18 3.48
C ARG A 179 -4.23 -11.38 4.35
N ARG A 180 -3.10 -11.77 3.76
CA ARG A 180 -1.82 -11.89 4.46
C ARG A 180 -1.18 -10.54 4.73
N LEU A 181 -1.25 -9.65 3.74
CA LEU A 181 -0.74 -8.29 3.84
C LEU A 181 -1.44 -7.48 4.94
N THR A 182 -2.77 -7.47 4.95
CA THR A 182 -3.56 -6.57 5.81
C THR A 182 -4.17 -7.25 7.03
N GLY A 183 -4.19 -8.58 7.07
CA GLY A 183 -4.93 -9.34 8.08
C GLY A 183 -4.47 -9.17 9.52
N ARG A 184 -3.31 -8.55 9.76
CA ARG A 184 -2.85 -8.18 11.11
C ARG A 184 -3.38 -6.81 11.56
N GLN A 185 -3.54 -5.86 10.64
CA GLN A 185 -4.01 -4.51 10.93
C GLN A 185 -5.53 -4.38 10.81
N GLY A 186 -6.13 -5.11 9.88
CA GLY A 186 -7.57 -5.07 9.60
C GLY A 186 -8.12 -6.46 9.26
N PRO A 187 -8.15 -7.41 10.22
CA PRO A 187 -8.60 -8.79 9.96
C PRO A 187 -10.02 -8.87 9.38
N ASP A 188 -10.91 -7.96 9.79
CA ASP A 188 -12.32 -7.96 9.39
C ASP A 188 -12.54 -7.53 7.93
N VAL A 189 -11.57 -6.87 7.32
CA VAL A 189 -11.62 -6.38 5.93
C VAL A 189 -10.62 -7.10 5.02
N ALA A 190 -9.76 -7.94 5.59
CA ALA A 190 -8.65 -8.56 4.91
C ALA A 190 -9.12 -9.56 3.83
N GLY A 191 -8.84 -9.24 2.57
CA GLY A 191 -9.19 -10.07 1.41
C GLY A 191 -10.62 -9.80 0.90
N GLN A 192 -11.32 -8.86 1.51
CA GLN A 192 -12.67 -8.48 1.10
C GLN A 192 -12.62 -7.40 0.02
N LEU A 193 -13.52 -7.54 -0.95
CA LEU A 193 -13.82 -6.50 -1.92
C LEU A 193 -14.96 -5.62 -1.41
N ARG A 194 -15.12 -4.44 -2.01
CA ARG A 194 -16.27 -3.55 -1.82
C ARG A 194 -16.87 -3.21 -3.18
N GLY A 195 -18.19 -3.08 -3.22
CA GLY A 195 -18.90 -2.58 -4.41
C GLY A 195 -18.96 -1.07 -4.48
N HIS A 196 -19.47 -0.46 -3.40
CA HIS A 196 -19.59 0.98 -3.26
C HIS A 196 -18.36 1.58 -2.61
N MET A 197 -17.82 2.62 -3.23
CA MET A 197 -16.63 3.29 -2.75
C MET A 197 -16.59 4.71 -3.30
N TRP A 198 -16.55 5.69 -2.40
CA TRP A 198 -15.86 6.92 -2.71
C TRP A 198 -14.36 6.72 -2.53
N GLY A 199 -13.75 6.10 -3.53
CA GLY A 199 -12.31 5.99 -3.58
C GLY A 199 -11.77 7.31 -4.09
N ARG A 200 -11.01 8.01 -3.26
CA ARG A 200 -10.25 9.18 -3.70
C ARG A 200 -8.82 9.13 -3.21
N GLY A 201 -7.90 9.46 -4.10
CA GLY A 201 -6.51 9.77 -3.77
C GLY A 201 -6.32 11.28 -3.77
N GLY A 202 -6.05 11.88 -2.62
CA GLY A 202 -5.72 13.31 -2.53
C GLY A 202 -4.33 13.59 -3.10
N MET A 203 -4.18 14.69 -3.82
CA MET A 203 -2.88 15.08 -4.38
C MET A 203 -2.12 16.00 -3.43
N SER A 204 -0.84 15.69 -3.19
CA SER A 204 0.06 16.53 -2.41
C SER A 204 0.51 17.78 -3.17
N ARG A 205 0.44 17.77 -4.50
CA ARG A 205 0.77 18.89 -5.39
C ARG A 205 -0.12 18.89 -6.64
N PRO A 206 -0.19 20.00 -7.39
CA PRO A 206 -0.86 20.00 -8.68
C PRO A 206 -0.22 18.98 -9.63
N LEU A 207 -1.06 18.28 -10.39
CA LEU A 207 -0.61 17.38 -11.44
C LEU A 207 -0.03 18.19 -12.62
N THR A 208 1.09 17.72 -13.14
CA THR A 208 1.66 18.26 -14.38
C THR A 208 0.78 17.91 -15.59
N PRO A 209 0.90 18.61 -16.73
CA PRO A 209 0.15 18.26 -17.94
C PRO A 209 0.34 16.81 -18.40
N LYS A 210 1.54 16.25 -18.18
CA LYS A 210 1.86 14.86 -18.51
C LYS A 210 1.13 13.87 -17.60
N GLU A 211 1.10 14.14 -16.30
CA GLU A 211 0.38 13.32 -15.33
C GLU A 211 -1.14 13.39 -15.55
N LEU A 212 -1.68 14.58 -15.85
CA LEU A 212 -3.08 14.74 -16.23
C LEU A 212 -3.43 13.90 -17.47
N ALA A 213 -2.57 13.90 -18.48
CA ALA A 213 -2.76 13.07 -19.66
C ALA A 213 -2.69 11.56 -19.34
N ALA A 214 -1.81 11.15 -18.42
CA ALA A 214 -1.72 9.77 -17.97
C ALA A 214 -2.97 9.32 -17.20
N VAL A 215 -3.50 10.16 -16.30
CA VAL A 215 -4.76 9.89 -15.59
C VAL A 215 -5.92 9.82 -16.57
N ALA A 216 -6.03 10.77 -17.51
CA ALA A 216 -7.08 10.78 -18.53
C ALA A 216 -7.04 9.59 -19.49
N ALA A 217 -5.85 9.02 -19.74
CA ALA A 217 -5.70 7.82 -20.57
C ALA A 217 -6.12 6.53 -19.85
N ASN A 218 -6.28 6.56 -18.52
CA ASN A 218 -6.67 5.40 -17.73
C ASN A 218 -8.21 5.36 -17.58
N PRO A 219 -8.92 4.39 -18.17
CA PRO A 219 -10.38 4.36 -18.17
C PRO A 219 -11.00 4.15 -16.78
N LEU A 220 -10.21 3.70 -15.80
CA LEU A 220 -10.66 3.49 -14.43
C LEU A 220 -10.49 4.75 -13.55
N LEU A 221 -9.77 5.78 -14.00
CA LEU A 221 -9.45 6.94 -13.19
C LEU A 221 -10.14 8.20 -13.69
N GLY A 222 -10.59 9.02 -12.74
CA GLY A 222 -11.04 10.38 -12.96
C GLY A 222 -10.07 11.33 -12.26
N TYR A 223 -9.99 12.57 -12.74
CA TYR A 223 -9.32 13.63 -12.01
C TYR A 223 -10.28 14.79 -11.79
N HIS A 224 -10.32 15.27 -10.55
CA HIS A 224 -10.96 16.53 -10.23
C HIS A 224 -9.90 17.56 -9.82
N PRO A 225 -9.81 18.71 -10.51
CA PRO A 225 -8.85 19.74 -10.17
C PRO A 225 -9.12 20.34 -8.78
N GLY A 226 -8.04 20.79 -8.13
CA GLY A 226 -8.11 21.48 -6.84
C GLY A 226 -8.48 22.97 -6.97
N PRO A 227 -8.88 23.60 -5.85
CA PRO A 227 -9.20 22.95 -4.58
C PRO A 227 -10.55 22.24 -4.65
N LEU A 228 -10.59 20.97 -4.20
CA LEU A 228 -11.84 20.22 -4.09
C LEU A 228 -12.49 20.54 -2.75
N HIS A 229 -13.54 21.36 -2.77
CA HIS A 229 -14.35 21.66 -1.60
C HIS A 229 -15.68 20.93 -1.69
N THR A 230 -16.13 20.33 -0.59
CA THR A 230 -17.54 19.91 -0.47
C THR A 230 -18.42 21.05 0.03
N LYS A 231 -17.86 22.20 0.40
CA LYS A 231 -18.63 23.38 0.83
C LYS A 231 -19.27 24.13 -0.35
N PRO A 232 -20.42 24.80 -0.12
CA PRO A 232 -21.20 24.86 1.13
C PRO A 232 -22.27 23.76 1.28
N HIS A 233 -22.53 22.93 0.26
CA HIS A 233 -23.73 22.08 0.21
C HIS A 233 -23.46 20.58 0.03
N GLY A 234 -22.20 20.17 0.10
CA GLY A 234 -21.75 18.83 -0.19
C GLY A 234 -21.43 18.59 -1.66
N VAL A 235 -21.19 17.33 -1.99
CA VAL A 235 -21.06 16.81 -3.35
C VAL A 235 -21.88 15.53 -3.48
N VAL A 236 -22.59 15.39 -4.59
CA VAL A 236 -23.28 14.15 -4.98
C VAL A 236 -22.44 13.46 -6.03
N LEU A 237 -22.11 12.21 -5.77
CA LEU A 237 -21.39 11.34 -6.68
C LEU A 237 -22.40 10.41 -7.35
N ARG A 238 -22.37 10.33 -8.67
CA ARG A 238 -23.16 9.38 -9.45
C ARG A 238 -22.24 8.33 -10.04
N HIS A 239 -22.44 7.10 -9.59
CA HIS A 239 -21.81 5.92 -10.14
C HIS A 239 -22.53 5.52 -11.44
N LEU A 240 -21.78 5.16 -12.48
CA LEU A 240 -22.36 4.77 -13.76
C LEU A 240 -22.73 3.28 -13.71
N GLY A 241 -24.03 2.99 -13.81
CA GLY A 241 -24.59 1.65 -13.60
C GLY A 241 -24.18 0.65 -14.67
N GLU A 242 -24.58 0.87 -15.91
CA GLU A 242 -24.34 -0.09 -16.97
C GLU A 242 -22.96 0.09 -17.61
N GLY A 243 -22.21 -1.01 -17.73
CA GLY A 243 -20.94 -1.07 -18.46
C GLY A 243 -19.70 -1.33 -17.59
N PRO A 244 -18.50 -1.11 -18.15
CA PRO A 244 -17.24 -1.22 -17.41
C PRO A 244 -17.21 -0.25 -16.22
N PRO A 245 -16.58 -0.61 -15.10
CA PRO A 245 -16.35 0.31 -13.98
C PRO A 245 -15.71 1.61 -14.46
N ARG A 246 -16.23 2.73 -13.96
CA ARG A 246 -15.78 4.08 -14.31
C ARG A 246 -15.76 4.97 -13.07
N PRO A 247 -14.94 6.03 -13.07
CA PRO A 247 -14.96 7.05 -12.03
C PRO A 247 -16.38 7.62 -11.88
N PRO A 248 -16.81 7.98 -10.65
CA PRO A 248 -18.08 8.64 -10.45
C PRO A 248 -18.11 10.03 -11.08
N GLU A 249 -19.28 10.44 -11.56
CA GLU A 249 -19.55 11.83 -11.92
C GLU A 249 -19.85 12.62 -10.64
N ALA A 250 -19.11 13.70 -10.39
CA ALA A 250 -19.32 14.55 -9.22
C ALA A 250 -20.16 15.78 -9.58
N THR A 251 -21.20 16.06 -8.79
CA THR A 251 -22.09 17.21 -8.93
C THR A 251 -22.17 17.99 -7.62
N TRP A 252 -21.98 19.31 -7.69
CA TRP A 252 -22.10 20.20 -6.54
C TRP A 252 -23.48 20.86 -6.51
N PRO A 253 -24.31 20.56 -5.50
CA PRO A 253 -25.60 21.21 -5.34
C PRO A 253 -25.45 22.73 -5.18
N THR A 254 -26.30 23.51 -5.86
CA THR A 254 -26.32 24.97 -5.74
C THR A 254 -27.06 25.49 -4.51
N ALA A 255 -27.71 24.59 -3.75
CA ALA A 255 -28.42 24.84 -2.51
C ALA A 255 -28.30 23.61 -1.58
N PRO A 256 -28.58 23.74 -0.26
CA PRO A 256 -28.62 22.58 0.63
C PRO A 256 -29.66 21.56 0.15
N LEU A 257 -29.29 20.28 0.11
CA LEU A 257 -30.23 19.21 -0.25
C LEU A 257 -31.34 19.10 0.81
N SER A 258 -32.58 18.91 0.35
CA SER A 258 -33.72 18.64 1.22
C SER A 258 -33.62 17.26 1.89
N LYS A 259 -34.44 17.01 2.91
CA LYS A 259 -34.52 15.69 3.54
C LYS A 259 -34.98 14.62 2.54
N GLU A 260 -35.89 14.98 1.65
CA GLU A 260 -36.42 14.11 0.61
C GLU A 260 -35.35 13.78 -0.44
N GLU A 261 -34.52 14.75 -0.83
CA GLU A 261 -33.39 14.53 -1.76
C GLU A 261 -32.31 13.64 -1.13
N LEU A 262 -31.96 13.88 0.14
CA LEU A 262 -31.02 13.03 0.87
C LEU A 262 -31.54 11.59 1.00
N ALA A 263 -32.82 11.41 1.33
CA ALA A 263 -33.45 10.10 1.40
C ALA A 263 -33.50 9.41 0.02
N ALA A 264 -33.71 10.17 -1.07
CA ALA A 264 -33.67 9.62 -2.43
C ALA A 264 -32.25 9.18 -2.83
N ILE A 265 -31.22 9.94 -2.44
CA ILE A 265 -29.82 9.55 -2.65
C ILE A 265 -29.49 8.30 -1.84
N GLU A 266 -29.88 8.24 -0.56
CA GLU A 266 -29.65 7.07 0.30
C GLU A 266 -30.35 5.81 -0.23
N ALA A 267 -31.51 5.96 -0.88
CA ALA A 267 -32.25 4.86 -1.48
C ALA A 267 -31.70 4.40 -2.85
N ASP A 268 -30.87 5.20 -3.51
CA ASP A 268 -30.26 4.87 -4.80
C ASP A 268 -28.82 4.38 -4.61
N PRO A 269 -28.53 3.08 -4.81
CA PRO A 269 -27.17 2.54 -4.65
C PRO A 269 -26.16 3.18 -5.64
N MET A 270 -26.64 3.85 -6.68
CA MET A 270 -25.79 4.52 -7.66
C MET A 270 -25.43 5.95 -7.25
N LEU A 271 -25.97 6.47 -6.15
CA LEU A 271 -25.69 7.81 -5.65
C LEU A 271 -25.01 7.76 -4.28
N GLU A 272 -24.09 8.69 -4.08
CA GLU A 272 -23.43 8.90 -2.80
C GLU A 272 -23.37 10.38 -2.49
N PHE A 273 -23.76 10.78 -1.28
CA PHE A 273 -23.66 12.16 -0.82
C PHE A 273 -22.54 12.33 0.20
N ARG A 274 -21.74 13.37 0.01
CA ARG A 274 -20.67 13.78 0.91
C ARG A 274 -20.94 15.19 1.41
N GLY A 275 -21.08 15.31 2.73
CA GLY A 275 -21.47 16.54 3.38
C GLY A 275 -20.45 17.67 3.23
N PRO A 276 -20.84 18.92 3.54
CA PRO A 276 -19.99 20.09 3.38
C PRO A 276 -18.79 20.16 4.35
N ASP A 277 -18.66 19.24 5.30
CA ASP A 277 -17.58 19.28 6.31
C ASP A 277 -16.41 18.34 6.01
N ASP A 278 -16.38 17.72 4.84
CA ASP A 278 -15.23 16.92 4.40
C ASP A 278 -13.99 17.78 4.12
N SER A 279 -12.81 17.15 4.26
CA SER A 279 -11.50 17.79 4.07
C SER A 279 -11.36 18.43 2.69
N VAL A 280 -10.68 19.59 2.67
CA VAL A 280 -10.28 20.26 1.43
C VAL A 280 -9.09 19.52 0.83
N LEU A 281 -9.21 19.14 -0.44
CA LEU A 281 -8.07 18.61 -1.20
C LEU A 281 -7.53 19.73 -2.08
N GLU A 282 -6.53 20.44 -1.55
CA GLU A 282 -6.00 21.69 -2.12
C GLU A 282 -5.57 21.52 -3.58
N HIS A 283 -4.95 20.40 -3.91
CA HIS A 283 -4.40 20.14 -5.26
C HIS A 283 -5.25 19.18 -6.10
N GLY A 284 -6.48 18.92 -5.67
CA GLY A 284 -7.41 18.05 -6.35
C GLY A 284 -7.31 16.59 -5.92
N ALA A 285 -8.00 15.73 -6.65
CA ALA A 285 -8.13 14.32 -6.31
C ALA A 285 -8.21 13.42 -7.55
N ILE A 286 -7.59 12.25 -7.46
CA ILE A 286 -7.92 11.12 -8.32
C ILE A 286 -9.19 10.47 -7.78
N LEU A 287 -10.14 10.21 -8.66
CA LEU A 287 -11.38 9.48 -8.35
C LEU A 287 -11.24 8.05 -8.89
N TYR A 288 -11.34 7.08 -7.98
CA TYR A 288 -11.36 5.66 -8.32
C TYR A 288 -12.77 5.23 -8.75
N PRO A 289 -12.90 4.13 -9.51
CA PRO A 289 -14.19 3.69 -9.99
C PRO A 289 -14.99 3.05 -8.85
N SER A 290 -16.32 3.16 -8.92
CA SER A 290 -17.19 2.30 -8.11
C SER A 290 -17.63 1.11 -8.96
N CYS A 291 -17.60 -0.07 -8.36
CA CYS A 291 -18.15 -1.27 -8.99
C CYS A 291 -19.66 -1.40 -8.75
N GLY A 292 -20.25 -0.55 -7.90
CA GLY A 292 -21.62 -0.70 -7.41
C GLY A 292 -21.71 -1.87 -6.42
N THR A 293 -21.55 -3.11 -6.88
CA THR A 293 -21.69 -4.30 -6.03
C THR A 293 -20.37 -5.06 -5.87
N VAL A 294 -20.32 -5.94 -4.86
CA VAL A 294 -19.14 -6.80 -4.64
C VAL A 294 -18.94 -7.73 -5.82
N GLU A 295 -20.02 -8.30 -6.37
CA GLU A 295 -19.99 -9.22 -7.51
C GLU A 295 -19.37 -8.54 -8.74
N ARG A 296 -19.69 -7.27 -8.99
CA ARG A 296 -19.06 -6.51 -10.09
C ARG A 296 -17.59 -6.20 -9.85
N ALA A 297 -17.19 -6.05 -8.59
CA ALA A 297 -15.77 -5.92 -8.23
C ALA A 297 -15.04 -7.27 -8.44
N GLU A 298 -15.70 -8.40 -8.14
CA GLU A 298 -15.18 -9.74 -8.43
C GLU A 298 -15.00 -9.93 -9.94
N GLU A 299 -16.05 -9.68 -10.73
CA GLU A 299 -16.02 -9.76 -12.20
C GLU A 299 -14.94 -8.87 -12.84
N LEU A 300 -14.66 -7.70 -12.26
CA LEU A 300 -13.56 -6.84 -12.71
C LEU A 300 -12.20 -7.52 -12.52
N HIS A 301 -11.95 -8.05 -11.32
CA HIS A 301 -10.66 -8.68 -10.98
C HIS A 301 -10.46 -10.04 -11.63
N GLU A 302 -11.52 -10.82 -11.83
CA GLU A 302 -11.47 -12.07 -12.60
C GLU A 302 -11.09 -11.79 -14.05
N ARG A 303 -11.73 -10.82 -14.72
CA ARG A 303 -11.35 -10.42 -16.08
C ARG A 303 -9.92 -9.89 -16.16
N LEU A 304 -9.48 -9.15 -15.14
CA LEU A 304 -8.10 -8.67 -15.07
C LEU A 304 -7.10 -9.83 -14.94
N ALA A 305 -7.43 -10.84 -14.12
CA ALA A 305 -6.63 -12.05 -13.99
C ALA A 305 -6.55 -12.83 -15.32
N ASP A 306 -7.69 -13.04 -15.97
CA ASP A 306 -7.79 -13.72 -17.27
C ASP A 306 -6.96 -12.99 -18.33
N TRP A 307 -7.11 -11.66 -18.42
CA TRP A 307 -6.33 -10.83 -19.33
C TRP A 307 -4.82 -10.98 -19.08
N CYS A 308 -4.39 -10.96 -17.81
CA CYS A 308 -2.98 -11.11 -17.46
C CYS A 308 -2.44 -12.48 -17.89
N ASN A 309 -3.16 -13.56 -17.58
CA ASN A 309 -2.78 -14.91 -17.94
C ASN A 309 -2.69 -15.08 -19.47
N ASP A 310 -3.67 -14.56 -20.20
CA ASP A 310 -3.68 -14.62 -21.67
C ASP A 310 -2.58 -13.77 -22.30
N ALA A 311 -2.30 -12.59 -21.75
CA ALA A 311 -1.21 -11.72 -22.20
C ALA A 311 0.15 -12.42 -22.02
N MET A 312 0.37 -13.09 -20.89
CA MET A 312 1.59 -13.83 -20.60
C MET A 312 1.82 -15.05 -21.50
N ARG A 313 0.76 -15.68 -22.01
CA ARG A 313 0.86 -16.86 -22.90
C ARG A 313 1.18 -16.48 -24.36
N ARG A 314 1.13 -15.21 -24.73
CA ARG A 314 1.40 -14.79 -26.11
C ARG A 314 2.89 -14.99 -26.46
N PRO A 315 3.21 -15.55 -27.64
CA PRO A 315 4.60 -15.65 -28.09
C PRO A 315 5.27 -14.28 -28.13
N GLY A 316 6.43 -14.15 -27.45
CA GLY A 316 7.17 -12.89 -27.37
C GLY A 316 6.53 -11.83 -26.47
N ALA A 317 5.64 -12.22 -25.54
CA ALA A 317 5.13 -11.33 -24.51
C ALA A 317 6.29 -10.67 -23.74
N ASP A 318 6.19 -9.36 -23.54
CA ASP A 318 7.10 -8.60 -22.69
C ASP A 318 6.59 -8.68 -21.23
N PRO A 319 7.27 -9.42 -20.34
CA PRO A 319 6.78 -9.61 -18.97
C PRO A 319 6.71 -8.29 -18.19
N TYR A 320 7.55 -7.31 -18.52
CA TYR A 320 7.53 -6.01 -17.87
C TYR A 320 6.29 -5.20 -18.26
N ALA A 321 5.93 -5.21 -19.55
CA ALA A 321 4.74 -4.52 -20.04
C ALA A 321 3.46 -5.15 -19.45
N VAL A 322 3.39 -6.48 -19.39
CA VAL A 322 2.25 -7.19 -18.80
C VAL A 322 2.13 -6.89 -17.31
N ALA A 323 3.24 -6.97 -16.55
CA ALA A 323 3.25 -6.68 -15.11
C ALA A 323 2.87 -5.21 -14.81
N ALA A 324 3.41 -4.25 -15.57
CA ALA A 324 3.15 -2.83 -15.40
C ALA A 324 1.66 -2.49 -15.65
N GLU A 325 1.08 -3.00 -16.74
CA GLU A 325 -0.33 -2.77 -17.05
C GLU A 325 -1.27 -3.51 -16.08
N PHE A 326 -0.93 -4.74 -15.69
CA PHE A 326 -1.68 -5.49 -14.67
C PHE A 326 -1.73 -4.73 -13.35
N GLN A 327 -0.56 -4.29 -12.85
CA GLN A 327 -0.47 -3.50 -11.63
C GLN A 327 -1.29 -2.23 -11.75
N ARG A 328 -1.13 -1.46 -12.83
CA ARG A 328 -1.84 -0.20 -13.06
C ARG A 328 -3.34 -0.38 -13.04
N GLN A 329 -3.88 -1.36 -13.76
CA GLN A 329 -5.32 -1.63 -13.75
C GLN A 329 -5.80 -2.06 -12.36
N PHE A 330 -5.03 -2.90 -11.67
CA PHE A 330 -5.36 -3.36 -10.32
C PHE A 330 -5.42 -2.20 -9.31
N ILE A 331 -4.39 -1.36 -9.24
CA ILE A 331 -4.34 -0.24 -8.29
C ILE A 331 -5.40 0.81 -8.63
N SER A 332 -5.68 1.02 -9.92
CA SER A 332 -6.71 1.96 -10.37
C SER A 332 -8.13 1.50 -10.03
N ALA A 333 -8.39 0.19 -9.99
CA ALA A 333 -9.67 -0.34 -9.57
C ALA A 333 -9.94 -0.04 -8.09
N HIS A 334 -8.90 -0.06 -7.26
CA HIS A 334 -8.93 0.28 -5.82
C HIS A 334 -9.98 -0.50 -4.98
N SER A 335 -10.58 -1.58 -5.49
CA SER A 335 -11.82 -2.13 -4.91
C SER A 335 -11.67 -3.05 -3.70
N PHE A 336 -10.44 -3.31 -3.21
CA PHE A 336 -10.24 -4.01 -1.93
C PHE A 336 -10.59 -3.10 -0.74
N GLN A 337 -11.09 -3.70 0.33
CA GLN A 337 -11.35 -3.00 1.59
C GLN A 337 -10.09 -2.80 2.42
N GLY A 338 -10.08 -1.78 3.28
CA GLY A 338 -8.91 -1.38 4.05
C GLY A 338 -7.95 -0.50 3.25
N ASP A 339 -6.71 -0.45 3.72
CA ASP A 339 -5.58 0.25 3.08
C ASP A 339 -4.58 -0.81 2.53
N SER A 340 -3.43 -0.38 2.02
CA SER A 340 -2.36 -1.18 1.42
C SER A 340 -2.55 -1.53 -0.05
N HIS A 341 -3.41 -0.83 -0.80
CA HIS A 341 -3.61 -1.10 -2.23
C HIS A 341 -2.30 -0.98 -3.02
N GLY A 342 -1.49 0.05 -2.76
CA GLY A 342 -0.20 0.20 -3.45
C GLY A 342 0.78 -0.92 -3.12
N ARG A 343 0.83 -1.37 -1.85
CA ARG A 343 1.66 -2.53 -1.46
C ARG A 343 1.16 -3.82 -2.11
N HIS A 344 -0.17 -4.00 -2.14
CA HIS A 344 -0.79 -5.18 -2.74
C HIS A 344 -0.54 -5.23 -4.25
N SER A 345 -0.70 -4.11 -4.96
CA SER A 345 -0.45 -4.02 -6.40
C SER A 345 1.01 -4.35 -6.74
N ARG A 346 1.97 -3.91 -5.90
CA ARG A 346 3.39 -4.26 -6.07
C ARG A 346 3.68 -5.75 -5.87
N ILE A 347 3.09 -6.39 -4.85
CA ILE A 347 3.23 -7.84 -4.67
C ILE A 347 2.70 -8.60 -5.88
N LEU A 348 1.60 -8.14 -6.45
CA LEU A 348 0.97 -8.69 -7.65
C LEU A 348 1.83 -8.47 -8.91
N MET A 349 2.43 -7.29 -9.07
CA MET A 349 3.42 -7.02 -10.11
C MET A 349 4.61 -7.97 -10.00
N ASP A 350 5.21 -8.09 -8.82
CA ASP A 350 6.35 -8.95 -8.55
C ASP A 350 6.02 -10.43 -8.80
N PHE A 351 4.81 -10.87 -8.45
CA PHE A 351 4.34 -12.22 -8.78
C PHE A 351 4.37 -12.49 -10.29
N VAL A 352 3.88 -11.55 -11.11
CA VAL A 352 3.89 -11.68 -12.57
C VAL A 352 5.31 -11.73 -13.12
N LEU A 353 6.20 -10.87 -12.62
CA LEU A 353 7.62 -10.84 -13.00
C LEU A 353 8.34 -12.14 -12.62
N GLU A 354 8.23 -12.57 -11.36
CA GLU A 354 8.88 -13.78 -10.85
C GLU A 354 8.32 -15.04 -11.51
N LYS A 355 7.01 -15.11 -11.81
CA LYS A 355 6.40 -16.21 -12.58
C LYS A 355 6.95 -16.29 -14.00
N SER A 356 7.39 -15.16 -14.56
CA SER A 356 8.01 -15.06 -15.88
C SER A 356 9.51 -15.34 -15.88
N GLY A 357 10.09 -15.65 -14.72
CA GLY A 357 11.52 -15.92 -14.59
C GLY A 357 12.40 -14.68 -14.59
N VAL A 358 11.84 -13.48 -14.39
CA VAL A 358 12.62 -12.24 -14.23
C VAL A 358 12.57 -11.75 -12.77
N PRO A 359 13.58 -10.98 -12.31
CA PRO A 359 13.60 -10.46 -10.94
C PRO A 359 12.39 -9.54 -10.64
N PRO A 360 11.94 -9.46 -9.37
CA PRO A 360 10.94 -8.48 -8.96
C PRO A 360 11.44 -7.05 -9.20
N SER A 361 10.54 -6.06 -9.20
CA SER A 361 10.92 -4.69 -9.54
C SER A 361 10.98 -3.79 -8.30
N ALA A 362 12.09 -3.06 -8.17
CA ALA A 362 12.24 -1.97 -7.20
C ALA A 362 12.27 -0.61 -7.95
N PRO A 363 11.13 -0.04 -8.38
CA PRO A 363 11.09 1.31 -8.96
C PRO A 363 11.57 2.37 -7.97
N VAL A 364 12.00 3.53 -8.48
CA VAL A 364 12.43 4.66 -7.63
C VAL A 364 11.26 5.25 -6.87
N GLU A 365 10.14 5.49 -7.57
CA GLU A 365 8.91 6.07 -7.04
C GLU A 365 7.71 5.22 -7.44
N PHE A 366 6.88 4.88 -6.47
CA PHE A 366 5.77 3.95 -6.63
C PHE A 366 4.53 4.62 -7.19
N ASP A 367 4.27 5.88 -6.86
CA ASP A 367 3.09 6.63 -7.32
C ASP A 367 3.06 6.90 -8.84
N LYS A 368 4.17 6.61 -9.54
CA LYS A 368 4.23 6.66 -11.00
C LYS A 368 3.35 5.59 -11.66
N ASP A 369 2.92 4.56 -10.94
CA ASP A 369 2.01 3.53 -11.45
C ASP A 369 0.67 4.10 -11.96
N LEU A 370 0.18 5.17 -11.33
CA LEU A 370 -1.02 5.92 -11.71
C LEU A 370 -0.69 7.16 -12.55
N LEU A 371 0.44 7.81 -12.27
CA LEU A 371 0.74 9.17 -12.76
C LEU A 371 1.62 9.21 -14.01
N ALA A 372 2.29 8.12 -14.39
CA ALA A 372 3.08 8.05 -15.62
C ALA A 372 2.28 7.49 -16.80
N PRO A 373 2.56 7.90 -18.05
CA PRO A 373 2.15 7.15 -19.24
C PRO A 373 2.57 5.68 -19.14
N LEU A 374 1.74 4.75 -19.61
CA LEU A 374 1.98 3.31 -19.42
C LEU A 374 3.33 2.83 -19.97
N ALA A 375 3.75 3.36 -21.12
CA ALA A 375 5.05 3.01 -21.72
C ALA A 375 6.23 3.40 -20.81
N GLU A 376 6.16 4.59 -20.21
CA GLU A 376 7.17 5.04 -19.23
C GLU A 376 7.10 4.23 -17.95
N TRP A 377 5.91 3.89 -17.46
CA TRP A 377 5.78 3.00 -16.31
C TRP A 377 6.38 1.61 -16.59
N THR A 378 6.19 1.09 -17.80
CA THR A 378 6.82 -0.17 -18.24
C THR A 378 8.35 -0.07 -18.21
N ASP A 379 8.91 1.04 -18.68
CA ASP A 379 10.35 1.29 -18.64
C ASP A 379 10.87 1.40 -17.19
N GLU A 380 10.13 2.05 -16.29
CA GLU A 380 10.45 2.15 -14.86
C GLU A 380 10.39 0.78 -14.17
N VAL A 381 9.39 -0.05 -14.47
CA VAL A 381 9.28 -1.43 -13.97
C VAL A 381 10.47 -2.27 -14.45
N ARG A 382 10.85 -2.16 -15.72
CA ARG A 382 12.03 -2.84 -16.27
C ARG A 382 13.30 -2.38 -15.59
N ALA A 383 13.53 -1.07 -15.51
CA ALA A 383 14.72 -0.49 -14.89
C ALA A 383 14.81 -0.87 -13.39
N GLY A 384 13.68 -0.90 -12.68
CA GLY A 384 13.60 -1.34 -11.29
C GLY A 384 13.94 -2.83 -11.12
N SER A 385 13.52 -3.68 -12.05
CA SER A 385 13.85 -5.12 -12.06
C SER A 385 15.33 -5.36 -12.34
N GLU A 386 15.88 -4.70 -13.37
CA GLU A 386 17.32 -4.76 -13.69
C GLU A 386 18.17 -4.26 -12.53
N ARG A 387 17.71 -3.21 -11.83
CA ARG A 387 18.39 -2.67 -10.65
C ARG A 387 18.37 -3.64 -9.47
N TYR A 388 17.22 -4.25 -9.19
CA TYR A 388 17.11 -5.29 -8.16
C TYR A 388 18.07 -6.46 -8.46
N ALA A 389 18.12 -6.90 -9.73
CA ALA A 389 19.04 -7.94 -10.18
C ALA A 389 20.51 -7.59 -9.87
N ARG A 390 20.94 -6.36 -10.19
CA ARG A 390 22.32 -5.91 -9.91
C ARG A 390 22.65 -5.91 -8.42
N TRP A 391 21.72 -5.50 -7.56
CA TRP A 391 21.92 -5.55 -6.11
C TRP A 391 21.97 -6.99 -5.61
N GLN A 392 21.12 -7.87 -6.13
CA GLN A 392 21.18 -9.29 -5.83
C GLN A 392 22.54 -9.89 -6.24
N ASP A 393 23.02 -9.65 -7.46
CA ASP A 393 24.33 -10.12 -7.93
C ASP A 393 25.48 -9.57 -7.09
N LYS A 394 25.37 -8.33 -6.61
CA LYS A 394 26.35 -7.71 -5.71
C LYS A 394 26.36 -8.42 -4.35
N LEU A 395 25.18 -8.65 -3.77
CA LEU A 395 25.02 -9.37 -2.51
C LEU A 395 25.58 -10.80 -2.59
N GLU A 396 25.33 -11.52 -3.68
CA GLU A 396 25.83 -12.88 -3.88
C GLU A 396 27.36 -12.93 -4.04
N ARG A 397 27.96 -11.93 -4.72
CA ARG A 397 29.42 -11.84 -4.89
C ARG A 397 30.17 -11.36 -3.65
N SER A 398 29.62 -10.39 -2.94
CA SER A 398 30.26 -9.81 -1.74
C SER A 398 30.02 -10.65 -0.48
N GLY A 399 29.01 -11.52 -0.50
CA GLY A 399 28.58 -12.29 0.66
C GLY A 399 27.50 -11.56 1.48
N ALA A 400 26.82 -12.32 2.33
CA ALA A 400 25.65 -11.85 3.04
C ALA A 400 25.95 -10.78 4.13
N ASP A 401 27.22 -10.62 4.51
CA ASP A 401 27.66 -9.66 5.53
C ASP A 401 27.98 -8.26 4.96
N ILE A 402 27.74 -8.00 3.67
CA ILE A 402 27.90 -6.67 3.07
C ILE A 402 27.05 -5.63 3.81
N ASP A 403 27.60 -4.46 4.12
CA ASP A 403 26.83 -3.38 4.75
C ASP A 403 25.72 -2.93 3.77
N PRO A 404 24.45 -2.76 4.21
CA PRO A 404 23.38 -2.27 3.34
C PRO A 404 23.71 -0.94 2.62
N VAL A 405 24.44 -0.03 3.26
CA VAL A 405 24.91 1.23 2.64
C VAL A 405 25.83 0.92 1.46
N GLU A 406 26.72 -0.06 1.59
CA GLU A 406 27.60 -0.51 0.50
C GLU A 406 26.81 -1.25 -0.59
N LEU A 407 25.86 -2.12 -0.22
CA LEU A 407 25.00 -2.83 -1.16
C LEU A 407 24.30 -1.88 -2.14
N PHE A 408 23.78 -0.76 -1.63
CA PHE A 408 23.05 0.24 -2.40
C PHE A 408 23.90 1.42 -2.90
N GLU A 409 25.22 1.41 -2.68
CA GLU A 409 26.15 2.46 -3.13
C GLU A 409 25.81 3.85 -2.56
N LEU A 410 25.52 3.88 -1.26
CA LEU A 410 25.03 5.04 -0.52
C LEU A 410 26.12 5.72 0.34
N GLU A 411 27.39 5.33 0.23
CA GLU A 411 28.48 5.81 1.10
C GLU A 411 28.68 7.32 1.00
N THR A 412 28.66 7.87 -0.23
CA THR A 412 28.74 9.32 -0.45
C THR A 412 27.52 10.04 0.15
N MET A 413 26.34 9.43 0.05
CA MET A 413 25.10 9.96 0.62
C MET A 413 25.19 10.01 2.16
N MET A 414 25.69 8.93 2.77
CA MET A 414 25.90 8.82 4.21
C MET A 414 26.91 9.86 4.74
N GLN A 415 28.04 10.03 4.06
CA GLN A 415 29.04 11.03 4.45
C GLN A 415 28.48 12.44 4.46
N ARG A 416 27.65 12.78 3.46
CA ARG A 416 27.01 14.11 3.38
C ARG A 416 25.97 14.32 4.46
N TYR A 417 25.12 13.33 4.67
CA TYR A 417 24.12 13.39 5.73
C TYR A 417 24.77 13.62 7.10
N GLN A 418 25.91 12.96 7.37
CA GLN A 418 26.71 13.20 8.57
C GLN A 418 27.32 14.62 8.62
N GLN A 419 27.84 15.14 7.50
CA GLN A 419 28.38 16.50 7.41
C GLN A 419 27.32 17.58 7.65
N MET A 420 26.07 17.31 7.27
CA MET A 420 24.92 18.18 7.52
C MET A 420 24.40 18.09 8.97
N GLY A 421 24.97 17.22 9.81
CA GLY A 421 24.49 16.98 11.17
C GLY A 421 23.17 16.21 11.20
N GLY A 422 22.96 15.31 10.23
CA GLY A 422 21.75 14.48 10.15
C GLY A 422 21.50 13.63 11.40
N GLU A 423 20.22 13.40 11.68
CA GLU A 423 19.75 12.68 12.87
C GLU A 423 19.93 11.16 12.74
N THR A 424 20.20 10.45 13.84
CA THR A 424 20.44 8.99 13.80
C THR A 424 19.18 8.13 13.70
N SER A 425 17.99 8.71 13.63
CA SER A 425 16.71 8.00 13.41
C SER A 425 15.63 9.03 13.05
N PRO A 426 15.62 9.57 11.81
CA PRO A 426 14.69 10.64 11.43
C PRO A 426 13.25 10.15 11.32
N PHE A 427 13.02 8.84 11.33
CA PHE A 427 11.69 8.23 11.23
C PHE A 427 11.25 7.67 12.58
N VAL A 428 10.07 8.10 13.02
CA VAL A 428 9.35 7.46 14.12
C VAL A 428 8.49 6.33 13.51
N PRO A 429 8.70 5.06 13.89
CA PRO A 429 7.92 3.94 13.35
C PRO A 429 6.42 4.12 13.58
N GLY A 430 5.61 3.99 12.53
CA GLY A 430 4.14 4.10 12.63
C GLY A 430 3.59 5.49 12.33
N GLU A 431 4.44 6.52 12.25
CA GLU A 431 4.01 7.89 11.97
C GLU A 431 3.93 8.18 10.47
N LEU A 432 3.05 9.11 10.12
CA LEU A 432 3.00 9.65 8.76
C LEU A 432 4.25 10.48 8.50
N HIS A 433 4.93 10.18 7.39
CA HIS A 433 6.15 10.90 7.00
C HIS A 433 5.82 12.06 6.08
N ASP A 434 6.48 13.20 6.30
CA ASP A 434 6.44 14.34 5.38
C ASP A 434 7.18 13.98 4.07
N VAL A 435 6.41 13.50 3.09
CA VAL A 435 6.91 13.03 1.80
C VAL A 435 7.77 14.10 1.13
N GLU A 436 7.31 15.36 1.10
CA GLU A 436 8.03 16.44 0.42
C GLU A 436 9.36 16.77 1.12
N LYS A 437 9.39 16.75 2.46
CA LYS A 437 10.62 16.92 3.23
C LYS A 437 11.65 15.87 2.83
N TYR A 438 11.26 14.60 2.77
CA TYR A 438 12.18 13.51 2.46
C TYR A 438 12.56 13.43 0.98
N GLU A 439 11.67 13.83 0.06
CA GLU A 439 12.01 14.04 -1.35
C GLU A 439 13.09 15.11 -1.53
N ARG A 440 12.91 16.28 -0.90
CA ARG A 440 13.91 17.37 -0.95
C ARG A 440 15.25 16.95 -0.37
N LEU A 441 15.23 16.29 0.79
CA LEU A 441 16.44 15.80 1.46
C LEU A 441 17.16 14.75 0.60
N HIS A 442 16.43 13.78 0.04
CA HIS A 442 17.02 12.76 -0.83
C HIS A 442 17.65 13.38 -2.08
N ALA A 443 16.96 14.32 -2.73
CA ALA A 443 17.47 15.04 -3.88
C ALA A 443 18.76 15.84 -3.55
N GLU A 444 18.79 16.55 -2.42
CA GLU A 444 19.97 17.30 -1.96
C GLU A 444 21.18 16.37 -1.74
N LEU A 445 20.96 15.22 -1.09
CA LEU A 445 22.03 14.26 -0.82
C LEU A 445 22.57 13.63 -2.11
N ARG A 446 21.70 13.37 -3.11
CA ARG A 446 22.05 12.80 -4.42
C ARG A 446 22.72 13.80 -5.37
N ALA A 447 22.42 15.10 -5.28
CA ALA A 447 22.83 16.14 -6.23
C ALA A 447 24.35 16.40 -6.38
N GLY A 448 25.21 15.60 -5.75
CA GLY A 448 26.64 15.68 -6.02
C GLY A 448 27.33 14.34 -6.01
N GLN A 449 26.59 13.28 -6.35
CA GLN A 449 27.19 12.06 -6.88
C GLN A 449 27.70 12.28 -8.31
#